data_AF-A0A382Z5X0-F1
#
_entry.id   AF-A0A382Z5X0-F1
#
_cell.length_a   1.000
_cell.length_b   1.000
_cell.length_c   1.000
_cell.angle_alpha   90.00
_cell.angle_beta   90.00
_cell.angle_gamma   90.00
#
_symmetry.space_group_name_H-M   'P 1'
#
loop_
_entity.id
_entity.type
_entity.pdbx_description
1 polymer ?
#
loop_
_entity_poly.entity_id
_entity_poly.type
_entity_poly.pdbx_seq_one_letter_code
_entity_poly.pdbx_strand_id
1 'polypeptide(L)'
;SHWIEKYPEDIGLIVHETVHVVQLYPEFDPGWVTEGIADYIRWHLYEKKPLNWFPIGEEEKGYEASYRVTGGFFLWIANYKNSDFVKILNAHMKNGEYDDAIFLQYTGTDLCALWQEYIQFRKKNP
;
A
#
# COMPACT_ATOMS: atom_id res chain seq x y z
N SER A 1 -19.78 -14.50 -1.68
CA SER A 1 -19.38 -13.08 -1.56
C SER A 1 -20.12 -12.31 -2.64
N HIS A 2 -20.90 -11.30 -2.26
CA HIS A 2 -21.78 -10.60 -3.21
C HIS A 2 -21.01 -9.85 -4.32
N TRP A 3 -19.72 -9.54 -4.08
CA TRP A 3 -18.84 -8.90 -5.07
C TRP A 3 -18.54 -9.80 -6.27
N ILE A 4 -18.21 -11.07 -6.05
CA ILE A 4 -17.86 -12.02 -7.14
C ILE A 4 -19.08 -12.29 -8.02
N GLU A 5 -20.27 -12.40 -7.42
CA GLU A 5 -21.53 -12.55 -8.16
C GLU A 5 -21.79 -11.34 -9.07
N LYS A 6 -21.45 -10.14 -8.61
CA LYS A 6 -21.68 -8.88 -9.33
C LYS A 6 -20.58 -8.56 -10.35
N TYR A 7 -19.36 -9.01 -10.10
CA TYR A 7 -18.17 -8.74 -10.92
C TYR A 7 -17.37 -10.02 -11.17
N PRO A 8 -17.92 -10.98 -11.92
CA PRO A 8 -17.29 -12.30 -12.13
C PRO A 8 -15.95 -12.23 -12.88
N GLU A 9 -15.73 -11.16 -13.65
CA GLU A 9 -14.51 -10.93 -14.43
C GLU A 9 -13.41 -10.19 -13.64
N ASP A 10 -13.64 -9.86 -12.37
CA ASP A 10 -12.65 -9.17 -11.53
C ASP A 10 -11.55 -10.13 -11.03
N ILE A 11 -10.72 -10.61 -11.97
CA ILE A 11 -9.56 -11.47 -11.67
C ILE A 11 -8.57 -10.78 -10.72
N GLY A 12 -8.54 -9.44 -10.72
CA GLY A 12 -7.71 -8.66 -9.80
C GLY A 12 -8.04 -8.93 -8.33
N LEU A 13 -9.30 -9.25 -8.00
CA LEU A 13 -9.68 -9.69 -6.66
C LEU A 13 -8.92 -10.95 -6.25
N ILE A 14 -8.86 -11.96 -7.12
CA ILE A 14 -8.13 -13.21 -6.83
C ILE A 14 -6.64 -12.94 -6.62
N VAL A 15 -6.05 -12.01 -7.38
CA VAL A 15 -4.66 -11.59 -7.18
C VAL A 15 -4.47 -10.98 -5.80
N HIS A 16 -5.34 -10.05 -5.39
CA HIS A 16 -5.31 -9.46 -4.05
C HIS A 16 -5.39 -10.53 -2.95
N GLU A 17 -6.37 -11.43 -3.02
CA GLU A 17 -6.53 -12.50 -2.02
C GLU A 17 -5.34 -13.47 -2.00
N THR A 18 -4.72 -13.74 -3.16
CA THR A 18 -3.52 -14.59 -3.26
C THR A 18 -2.32 -13.92 -2.59
N VAL A 19 -2.23 -12.58 -2.56
CA VAL A 19 -1.18 -11.89 -1.81
C VAL A 19 -1.27 -12.24 -0.32
N HIS A 20 -2.47 -12.29 0.26
CA HIS A 20 -2.63 -12.64 1.68
C HIS A 20 -2.12 -14.05 2.00
N VAL A 21 -2.24 -14.99 1.06
CA VAL A 21 -1.65 -16.35 1.21
C VAL A 21 -0.12 -16.29 1.26
N VAL A 22 0.51 -15.41 0.48
CA VAL A 22 1.98 -15.23 0.45
C VAL A 22 2.48 -14.45 1.68
N GLN A 23 1.72 -13.43 2.10
CA GLN A 23 2.00 -12.63 3.27
C GLN A 23 2.13 -13.53 4.50
N LEU A 24 1.09 -14.33 4.79
CA LEU A 24 1.07 -15.27 5.92
C LEU A 24 1.68 -14.66 7.19
N TYR A 25 1.30 -13.42 7.48
CA TYR A 25 1.82 -12.66 8.60
C TYR A 25 1.38 -13.32 9.93
N PRO A 26 2.19 -13.21 11.00
CA PRO A 26 1.82 -13.73 12.31
C PRO A 26 0.54 -13.07 12.85
N GLU A 27 0.36 -11.78 12.55
CA GLU A 27 -0.82 -10.99 12.88
C GLU A 27 -1.24 -10.13 11.69
N PHE A 28 -2.56 -9.88 11.57
CA PHE A 28 -3.11 -8.93 10.59
C PHE A 28 -3.06 -7.52 11.17
N ASP A 29 -1.89 -7.08 11.63
CA ASP A 29 -1.71 -5.78 12.29
C ASP A 29 -0.39 -5.13 11.87
N PRO A 30 -0.40 -3.86 11.41
CA PRO A 30 -1.58 -3.07 11.07
C PRO A 30 -2.28 -3.52 9.78
N GLY A 31 -3.62 -3.56 9.83
CA GLY A 31 -4.44 -3.98 8.70
C GLY A 31 -4.23 -3.11 7.45
N TRP A 32 -3.99 -1.81 7.61
CA TRP A 32 -3.78 -0.91 6.47
C TRP A 32 -2.51 -1.21 5.67
N VAL A 33 -1.45 -1.69 6.33
CA VAL A 33 -0.23 -2.14 5.65
C VAL A 33 -0.49 -3.45 4.92
N THR A 34 -1.18 -4.38 5.57
CA THR A 34 -1.51 -5.69 4.99
C THR A 34 -2.32 -5.53 3.70
N GLU A 35 -3.40 -4.75 3.78
CA GLU A 35 -4.28 -4.43 2.65
C GLU A 35 -3.59 -3.53 1.60
N GLY A 36 -2.81 -2.55 2.04
CA GLY A 36 -2.08 -1.65 1.15
C GLY A 36 -1.04 -2.36 0.30
N ILE A 37 -0.34 -3.36 0.85
CA ILE A 37 0.61 -4.20 0.08
C ILE A 37 -0.14 -5.03 -0.96
N ALA A 38 -1.28 -5.63 -0.58
CA ALA A 38 -2.12 -6.41 -1.50
C ALA A 38 -2.62 -5.55 -2.67
N ASP A 39 -3.09 -4.33 -2.39
CA ASP A 39 -3.55 -3.41 -3.42
C ASP A 39 -2.42 -2.75 -4.23
N TYR A 40 -1.23 -2.55 -3.65
CA TYR A 40 -0.05 -2.20 -4.42
C TYR A 40 0.26 -3.29 -5.46
N ILE A 41 0.29 -4.57 -5.06
CA ILE A 41 0.57 -5.68 -5.99
C ILE A 41 -0.54 -5.80 -7.03
N ARG A 42 -1.81 -5.81 -6.64
CA ARG A 42 -2.95 -5.89 -7.57
C ARG A 42 -2.92 -4.75 -8.58
N TRP A 43 -3.01 -3.51 -8.10
CA TRP A 43 -3.28 -2.39 -8.98
C TRP A 43 -2.03 -1.92 -9.72
N HIS A 44 -0.86 -1.89 -9.07
CA HIS A 44 0.36 -1.43 -9.72
C HIS A 44 1.10 -2.56 -10.44
N LEU A 45 1.40 -3.68 -9.78
CA LEU A 45 2.23 -4.72 -10.39
C LEU A 45 1.47 -5.61 -11.38
N TYR A 46 0.22 -5.98 -11.09
CA TYR A 46 -0.59 -6.82 -11.98
C TYR A 46 -1.35 -5.99 -13.02
N GLU A 47 -2.22 -5.07 -12.58
CA GLU A 47 -3.06 -4.27 -13.48
C GLU A 47 -2.37 -3.04 -14.10
N LYS A 48 -1.12 -2.76 -13.72
CA LYS A 48 -0.29 -1.68 -14.30
C LYS A 48 -0.92 -0.28 -14.21
N LYS A 49 -1.72 -0.01 -13.17
CA LYS A 49 -2.30 1.31 -12.95
C LYS A 49 -1.20 2.34 -12.63
N PRO A 50 -1.25 3.53 -13.25
CA PRO A 50 -0.33 4.62 -12.93
C PRO A 50 -0.67 5.26 -11.58
N LEU A 51 0.27 6.00 -10.99
CA LEU A 51 0.09 6.62 -9.67
C LEU A 51 -1.13 7.54 -9.58
N ASN A 52 -1.42 8.33 -10.62
CA ASN A 52 -2.55 9.25 -10.63
C ASN A 52 -3.93 8.56 -10.64
N TRP A 53 -4.00 7.26 -10.97
CA TRP A 53 -5.23 6.47 -10.90
C TRP A 53 -5.67 6.14 -9.46
N PHE A 54 -4.72 6.16 -8.50
CA PHE A 54 -5.02 5.86 -7.11
C PHE A 54 -5.69 7.06 -6.42
N PRO A 55 -6.72 6.83 -5.59
CA PRO A 55 -7.33 7.87 -4.78
C PRO A 55 -6.36 8.39 -3.71
N ILE A 56 -6.69 9.54 -3.14
CA ILE A 56 -5.92 10.17 -2.06
C ILE A 56 -6.90 10.40 -0.90
N GLY A 57 -6.51 10.01 0.31
CA GLY A 57 -7.17 10.46 1.53
C GLY A 57 -6.64 11.85 1.93
N GLU A 58 -7.50 12.79 2.28
CA GLU A 58 -7.06 14.15 2.64
C GLU A 58 -6.79 14.33 4.15
N GLU A 59 -7.06 13.30 4.94
CA GLU A 59 -6.88 13.31 6.39
C GLU A 59 -5.42 13.14 6.80
N GLU A 60 -5.08 13.58 8.01
CA GLU A 60 -3.73 13.52 8.58
C GLU A 60 -3.15 12.09 8.60
N LYS A 61 -4.02 11.10 8.87
CA LYS A 61 -3.71 9.66 8.81
C LYS A 61 -4.43 8.95 7.66
N GLY A 62 -4.63 9.64 6.54
CA GLY A 62 -5.36 9.08 5.40
C GLY A 62 -4.76 7.79 4.82
N TYR A 63 -3.49 7.46 5.13
CA TYR A 63 -2.87 6.17 4.79
C TYR A 63 -3.51 4.98 5.52
N GLU A 64 -4.20 5.19 6.66
CA GLU A 64 -4.90 4.13 7.39
C GLU A 64 -6.22 3.71 6.69
N ALA A 65 -6.67 4.46 5.67
CA ALA A 65 -7.84 4.12 4.85
C ALA A 65 -7.68 2.81 4.05
N SER A 66 -6.49 2.20 4.07
CA SER A 66 -6.19 0.88 3.50
C SER A 66 -6.37 0.82 1.97
N TYR A 67 -6.28 -0.38 1.41
CA TYR A 67 -6.59 -0.66 0.00
C TYR A 67 -5.90 0.32 -0.97
N ARG A 68 -6.63 0.82 -1.97
CA ARG A 68 -6.12 1.70 -3.03
C ARG A 68 -5.45 2.96 -2.51
N VAL A 69 -5.94 3.55 -1.42
CA VAL A 69 -5.33 4.79 -0.88
C VAL A 69 -3.91 4.50 -0.42
N THR A 70 -3.74 3.44 0.38
CA THR A 70 -2.43 2.99 0.84
C THR A 70 -1.59 2.42 -0.30
N GLY A 71 -2.16 1.66 -1.23
CA GLY A 71 -1.46 1.11 -2.38
C GLY A 71 -0.84 2.21 -3.25
N GLY A 72 -1.54 3.33 -3.43
CA GLY A 72 -1.01 4.52 -4.10
C GLY A 72 0.14 5.18 -3.33
N PHE A 73 0.03 5.25 -2.00
CA PHE A 73 1.12 5.74 -1.15
C PHE A 73 2.37 4.89 -1.28
N PHE A 74 2.24 3.57 -1.18
CA PHE A 74 3.34 2.63 -1.32
C PHE A 74 3.99 2.68 -2.70
N LEU A 75 3.19 2.86 -3.77
CA LEU A 75 3.71 3.11 -5.11
C LEU A 75 4.54 4.40 -5.17
N TRP A 76 4.07 5.48 -4.55
CA TRP A 76 4.83 6.72 -4.51
C TRP A 76 6.15 6.56 -3.73
N ILE A 77 6.14 5.90 -2.57
CA ILE A 77 7.38 5.63 -1.82
C ILE A 77 8.35 4.81 -2.67
N ALA A 78 7.87 3.75 -3.34
CA ALA A 78 8.68 2.92 -4.22
C ALA A 78 9.32 3.71 -5.37
N ASN A 79 8.58 4.67 -5.95
CA ASN A 79 9.06 5.44 -7.09
C ASN A 79 10.02 6.58 -6.70
N TYR A 80 9.83 7.20 -5.54
CA TYR A 80 10.47 8.48 -5.22
C TYR A 80 11.33 8.48 -3.95
N LYS A 81 11.28 7.42 -3.15
CA LYS A 81 11.99 7.34 -1.86
C LYS A 81 12.91 6.13 -1.81
N ASN A 82 12.35 4.94 -2.01
CA ASN A 82 13.10 3.70 -1.94
C ASN A 82 12.38 2.59 -2.73
N SER A 83 12.98 2.16 -3.83
CA SER A 83 12.42 1.15 -4.74
C SER A 83 12.20 -0.23 -4.12
N ASP A 84 12.89 -0.54 -3.02
CA ASP A 84 12.73 -1.80 -2.30
C ASP A 84 11.81 -1.68 -1.07
N PHE A 85 11.24 -0.50 -0.81
CA PHE A 85 10.46 -0.23 0.40
C PHE A 85 9.34 -1.25 0.65
N VAL A 86 8.54 -1.58 -0.37
CA VAL A 86 7.41 -2.52 -0.20
C VAL A 86 7.91 -3.93 0.14
N LYS A 87 9.06 -4.36 -0.41
CA LYS A 87 9.66 -5.65 -0.07
C LYS A 87 10.16 -5.68 1.37
N ILE A 88 10.81 -4.59 1.79
CA ILE A 88 11.31 -4.40 3.16
C ILE A 88 10.13 -4.41 4.13
N LEU A 89 9.09 -3.63 3.85
CA LEU A 89 7.88 -3.55 4.68
C LEU A 89 7.20 -4.91 4.82
N ASN A 90 7.02 -5.64 3.72
CA ASN A 90 6.47 -7.00 3.72
C ASN A 90 7.31 -7.97 4.56
N ALA A 91 8.65 -7.86 4.52
CA ALA A 91 9.53 -8.71 5.31
C ALA A 91 9.39 -8.45 6.82
N HIS A 92 9.35 -7.18 7.23
CA HIS A 92 9.10 -6.80 8.63
C HIS A 92 7.74 -7.28 9.12
N MET A 93 6.67 -7.09 8.34
CA MET A 93 5.34 -7.63 8.66
C MET A 93 5.38 -9.15 8.85
N LYS A 94 6.05 -9.87 7.94
CA LYS A 94 6.15 -11.33 7.99
C LYS A 94 6.92 -11.87 9.19
N ASN A 95 7.89 -11.10 9.69
CA ASN A 95 8.65 -11.45 10.88
C ASN A 95 7.96 -11.02 12.19
N GLY A 96 6.81 -10.31 12.12
CA GLY A 96 6.18 -9.72 13.31
C GLY A 96 7.00 -8.56 13.89
N GLU A 97 7.78 -7.89 13.06
CA GLU A 97 8.72 -6.82 13.43
C GLU A 97 8.26 -5.46 12.89
N TYR A 98 6.94 -5.29 12.67
CA TYR A 98 6.40 -4.03 12.20
C TYR A 98 6.49 -2.94 13.28
N ASP A 99 6.99 -1.77 12.88
CA ASP A 99 6.95 -0.53 13.63
C ASP A 99 6.95 0.65 12.64
N ASP A 100 6.26 1.75 12.98
CA ASP A 100 6.19 2.94 12.11
C ASP A 100 7.57 3.57 11.86
N ALA A 101 8.57 3.31 12.71
CA ALA A 101 9.96 3.73 12.52
C ALA A 101 10.60 3.15 11.25
N ILE A 102 10.07 2.05 10.69
CA ILE A 102 10.50 1.50 9.39
C ILE A 102 10.42 2.58 8.29
N PHE A 103 9.39 3.44 8.32
CA PHE A 103 9.27 4.53 7.35
C PHE A 103 10.44 5.50 7.47
N LEU A 104 10.78 5.94 8.68
CA LEU A 104 11.92 6.81 8.91
C LEU A 104 13.24 6.12 8.51
N GLN A 105 13.44 4.88 8.94
CA GLN A 105 14.67 4.13 8.70
C GLN A 105 14.97 3.94 7.21
N TYR A 106 13.95 3.64 6.40
CA TYR A 106 14.14 3.26 5.00
C TYR A 106 13.78 4.35 3.99
N THR A 107 13.22 5.49 4.43
CA THR A 107 12.91 6.63 3.55
C THR A 107 13.59 7.94 3.98
N GLY A 108 14.09 8.01 5.22
CA GLY A 108 14.65 9.23 5.81
C GLY A 108 13.60 10.20 6.36
N THR A 109 12.30 9.89 6.23
CA THR A 109 11.19 10.72 6.71
C THR A 109 10.23 9.85 7.55
N ASP A 110 9.76 10.35 8.69
CA ASP A 110 8.75 9.64 9.48
C ASP A 110 7.41 9.50 8.73
N LEU A 111 6.58 8.54 9.14
CA LEU A 111 5.34 8.17 8.44
C LEU A 111 4.39 9.37 8.22
N CYS A 112 4.20 10.22 9.23
CA CYS A 112 3.30 11.37 9.15
C CYS A 112 3.82 12.42 8.17
N ALA A 113 5.11 12.79 8.28
CA ALA A 113 5.72 13.73 7.35
C ALA A 113 5.75 13.17 5.92
N LEU A 114 6.00 11.86 5.76
CA LEU A 114 6.04 11.20 4.47
C LEU A 114 4.67 11.19 3.77
N TRP A 115 3.59 11.01 4.54
CA TRP A 115 2.23 11.13 4.04
C TRP A 115 1.92 12.56 3.56
N GLN A 116 2.33 13.57 4.33
CA GLN A 116 2.16 14.97 3.91
C GLN A 116 2.94 15.27 2.62
N GLU A 117 4.17 14.78 2.50
CA GLU A 117 4.95 14.89 1.27
C GLU A 117 4.24 14.24 0.07
N TYR A 118 3.66 13.05 0.24
CA TYR A 118 2.86 12.38 -0.78
C TYR A 118 1.65 13.21 -1.20
N ILE A 119 0.87 13.75 -0.26
CA ILE A 119 -0.27 14.62 -0.56
C ILE A 119 0.18 15.84 -1.37
N GLN A 120 1.26 16.51 -0.95
CA GLN A 120 1.77 17.68 -1.66
C GLN A 120 2.28 17.32 -3.06
N PHE A 121 2.93 16.18 -3.21
CA PHE A 121 3.35 15.67 -4.52
C PHE A 121 2.15 15.46 -5.43
N ARG A 122 1.10 14.78 -4.95
CA ARG A 122 -0.11 14.50 -5.74
C ARG A 122 -0.90 15.77 -6.09
N LYS A 123 -0.94 16.77 -5.20
CA LYS A 123 -1.55 18.08 -5.52
C LYS A 123 -0.83 18.83 -6.64
N LYS A 124 0.50 18.69 -6.72
CA LYS A 124 1.32 19.30 -7.78
C LYS A 124 1.31 18.48 -9.08
N ASN A 125 0.91 17.21 -9.04
CA ASN A 125 0.94 16.26 -10.14
C ASN A 125 -0.39 15.49 -10.20
N PRO A 126 -1.48 16.12 -10.71
CA PRO A 126 -2.81 15.52 -10.72
C PRO A 126 -2.93 14.28 -11.62
#